data_AF-A0A353CTK1-F1
#
_entry.id   AF-A0A353CTK1-F1
#
_cell.length_a   1.000
_cell.length_b   1.000
_cell.length_c   1.000
_cell.angle_alpha   90.00
_cell.angle_beta   90.00
_cell.angle_gamma   90.00
#
_symmetry.space_group_name_H-M   'P 1'
#
loop_
_entity.id
_entity.type
_entity.pdbx_description
1 polymer ?
#
loop_
_entity_poly.entity_id
_entity_poly.type
_entity_poly.pdbx_seq_one_letter_code
_entity_poly.pdbx_strand_id
1 'polypeptide(L)' 'MAARLGRVPRPNESFSAGGAVFTVRRVRRSRVFEAIVAPEKPAGQAR' A
#
# COMPACT_ATOMS: atom_id res chain seq x y z
N MET A 1 5.59 -3.69 -10.11
CA MET A 1 4.11 -3.70 -10.18
C MET A 1 3.58 -2.41 -9.57
N ALA A 2 3.04 -1.47 -10.37
CA ALA A 2 2.46 -0.23 -9.85
C ALA A 2 0.93 -0.41 -9.80
N ALA A 3 0.34 -0.42 -8.60
CA ALA A 3 -1.11 -0.45 -8.45
C ALA A 3 -1.71 0.80 -9.09
N ARG A 4 -2.67 0.63 -10.02
CA ARG A 4 -3.44 1.74 -10.59
C ARG A 4 -4.44 2.23 -9.54
N LEU A 5 -3.98 3.08 -8.65
CA LEU A 5 -4.86 3.86 -7.80
C LEU A 5 -5.50 4.94 -8.67
N GLY A 6 -6.84 5.06 -8.65
CA GLY A 6 -7.57 6.12 -9.36
C GLY A 6 -7.27 7.53 -8.85
N ARG A 7 -6.41 7.65 -7.83
CA ARG A 7 -5.91 8.88 -7.26
C ARG A 7 -4.45 8.70 -6.84
N VAL A 8 -3.72 9.80 -6.73
CA VAL A 8 -2.38 9.80 -6.12
C VAL A 8 -2.56 9.63 -4.60
N PRO A 9 -2.07 8.55 -3.99
CA PRO A 9 -2.17 8.36 -2.55
C PRO A 9 -1.27 9.34 -1.81
N ARG A 10 -1.62 9.68 -0.57
CA ARG A 10 -0.87 10.59 0.30
C ARG A 10 0.17 9.85 1.13
N PRO A 11 1.21 10.53 1.64
CA PRO A 11 2.07 9.98 2.68
C PRO A 11 1.24 9.49 3.87
N ASN A 12 1.61 8.33 4.42
CA ASN A 12 0.93 7.56 5.46
C ASN A 12 -0.44 6.97 5.07
N GLU A 13 -0.86 7.07 3.81
CA GLU A 13 -2.06 6.39 3.33
C GLU A 13 -1.77 4.90 3.07
N SER A 14 -2.67 4.01 3.51
CA SER A 14 -2.56 2.58 3.27
C SER A 14 -3.58 2.11 2.23
N PHE A 15 -3.17 1.19 1.35
CA PHE A 15 -4.07 0.54 0.38
C PHE A 15 -3.70 -0.93 0.21
N SER A 16 -4.69 -1.77 -0.04
CA SER A 16 -4.46 -3.19 -0.29
C SER A 16 -4.39 -3.47 -1.79
N ALA A 17 -3.41 -4.27 -2.21
CA ALA A 17 -3.28 -4.75 -3.58
C ALA A 17 -2.66 -6.15 -3.59
N GLY A 18 -3.30 -7.12 -4.24
CA GLY A 18 -2.74 -8.45 -4.44
C GLY A 18 -2.37 -9.20 -3.14
N GLY A 19 -3.20 -9.12 -2.10
CA GLY A 19 -2.95 -9.82 -0.82
C GLY A 19 -1.86 -9.19 0.05
N ALA A 20 -1.51 -7.93 -0.21
CA ALA A 20 -0.60 -7.15 0.62
C ALA A 20 -1.17 -5.76 0.88
N VAL A 21 -0.86 -5.22 2.06
CA VAL A 21 -1.15 -3.85 2.46
C VAL A 21 0.08 -2.99 2.23
N PHE A 22 -0.07 -1.94 1.43
CA PHE A 22 0.97 -0.97 1.12
C PHE A 22 0.69 0.31 1.91
N THR A 23 1.60 0.73 2.77
CA THR A 23 1.55 2.03 3.46
C THR A 23 2.55 2.97 2.83
N VAL A 24 2.05 4.05 2.22
CA VAL A 24 2.89 5.03 1.53
C VAL A 24 3.76 5.79 2.53
N ARG A 25 5.07 5.84 2.32
CA ARG A 25 5.97 6.70 3.10
C ARG A 25 6.28 8.01 2.38
N ARG A 26 6.45 7.94 1.05
CA ARG A 26 6.91 9.08 0.26
C ARG A 26 6.26 9.10 -1.11
N VAL A 27 5.79 10.28 -1.51
CA VAL A 27 5.23 10.57 -2.83
C VAL A 27 6.11 11.63 -3.49
N ARG A 28 6.50 11.43 -4.74
CA ARG A 28 7.21 12.44 -5.55
C ARG A 28 6.61 12.48 -6.95
N ARG A 29 6.42 13.70 -7.49
CA ARG A 29 5.90 13.93 -8.86
C ARG A 29 4.65 13.08 -9.17
N SER A 30 3.70 13.07 -8.24
CA SER A 30 2.43 12.34 -8.36
C SER A 30 2.56 10.80 -8.44
N ARG A 31 3.67 10.24 -7.94
CA ARG A 31 3.91 8.79 -7.85
C ARG A 31 4.41 8.41 -6.46
N VAL A 32 4.00 7.23 -6.00
CA VAL A 32 4.58 6.63 -4.78
C VAL A 32 6.04 6.31 -5.06
N PHE A 33 6.93 6.93 -4.28
CA PHE A 33 8.38 6.73 -4.37
C PHE A 33 8.83 5.67 -3.36
N GLU A 34 8.19 5.62 -2.19
CA GLU A 34 8.51 4.67 -1.12
C GLU A 34 7.21 4.24 -0.41
N ALA A 35 7.07 2.94 -0.16
CA ALA A 35 5.98 2.37 0.61
C ALA A 35 6.47 1.16 1.42
N ILE A 36 5.92 0.98 2.62
CA ILE A 36 6.09 -0.23 3.42
C ILE A 36 5.05 -1.24 2.93
N VAL A 37 5.49 -2.48 2.72
CA VAL A 37 4.60 -3.57 2.34
C VAL A 37 4.49 -4.51 3.52
N ALA A 38 3.26 -4.76 3.97
CA ALA A 38 2.94 -5.80 4.92
C ALA A 38 2.08 -6.86 4.21
N PRO A 39 2.25 -8.16 4.48
CA PRO A 39 1.25 -9.13 4.07
C PRO A 39 -0.09 -8.72 4.67
N GLU A 40 -1.17 -8.80 3.87
CA GLU A 40 -2.51 -8.85 4.45
C GLU A 40 -2.49 -10.05 5.39
N LYS A 41 -2.57 -9.82 6.71
CA LYS A 41 -2.74 -10.93 7.63
C LYS A 41 -3.96 -11.69 7.11
N PRO A 42 -3.85 -12.98 6.76
CA PRO A 42 -5.04 -13.74 6.49
C PRO A 42 -5.92 -13.59 7.72
N ALA A 43 -7.18 -13.24 7.52
CA ALA A 43 -8.17 -13.01 8.58
C ALA A 43 -8.50 -14.29 9.39
N GLY A 44 -7.55 -15.22 9.56
CA GLY A 44 -7.73 -16.55 10.12
C GLY A 44 -6.53 -17.16 10.84
N GLN A 45 -5.47 -16.40 11.17
CA GLN A 45 -4.45 -16.89 12.13
C GLN A 45 -4.59 -16.19 13.49
N ALA A 46 -5.75 -16.42 14.09
CA ALA A 46 -5.95 -16.39 15.53
C ALA A 46 -6.58 -17.75 15.87
N ARG A 47 -5.73 -18.76 16.06
CA ARG A 47 -6.05 -20.00 16.76
C ARG A 47 -4.86 -20.38 17.61
#